data_AF-A0A023FGP3-F1
#
_entry.id   AF-A0A023FGP3-F1
#
_cell.length_a   1.000
_cell.length_b   1.000
_cell.length_c   1.000
_cell.angle_alpha   90.00
_cell.angle_beta   90.00
_cell.angle_gamma   90.00
#
_symmetry.space_group_name_H-M   'P 1'
#
loop_
_entity.id
_entity.type
_entity.pdbx_description
1 polymer ?
#
loop_
_entity_poly.entity_id
_entity_poly.type
_entity_poly.pdbx_seq_one_letter_code
_entity_poly.pdbx_strand_id
1 'polypeptide(L)'
;RRQSAQDLKWDEQNIKETFHPKNKDYGFMIVDEPKTPYNYDTKTDPGGVSAQALAEKIQSATTMQPSALTPAVLVTEDQKKAEEAARAEKHRLFEERRKKHYRMERFGAPEDPVGADDDDDDD
;
A
#
# COMPACT_ATOMS: atom_id res chain seq x y z
N ARG A 1 8.00 -29.85 -40.38
CA ARG A 1 8.70 -30.31 -39.15
C ARG A 1 8.16 -29.51 -37.98
N ARG A 2 7.22 -30.06 -37.19
CA ARG A 2 6.70 -29.36 -36.00
C ARG A 2 7.84 -29.28 -34.99
N GLN A 3 8.27 -28.06 -34.63
CA GLN A 3 9.23 -27.89 -33.54
C GLN A 3 8.58 -28.41 -32.27
N SER A 4 9.24 -29.32 -31.56
CA SER A 4 8.80 -29.81 -30.25
C SER A 4 8.56 -28.60 -29.36
N ALA A 5 7.39 -28.53 -28.72
CA ALA A 5 7.11 -27.53 -27.71
C ALA A 5 8.24 -27.61 -26.67
N GLN A 6 9.14 -26.63 -26.69
CA GLN A 6 10.18 -26.52 -25.69
C GLN A 6 9.47 -26.36 -24.35
N ASP A 7 9.85 -27.18 -23.38
CA ASP A 7 9.27 -27.10 -22.05
C ASP A 7 9.54 -25.71 -21.47
N LEU A 8 8.49 -25.05 -20.97
CA LEU A 8 8.57 -23.69 -20.46
C LEU A 8 9.27 -23.74 -19.10
N LYS A 9 10.53 -23.32 -19.05
CA LYS A 9 11.31 -23.19 -17.82
C LYS A 9 11.50 -21.73 -17.42
N TRP A 10 11.36 -21.45 -16.13
CA TRP A 10 11.63 -20.14 -15.56
C TRP A 10 13.09 -20.03 -15.10
N ASP A 11 13.64 -18.83 -15.18
CA ASP A 11 14.94 -18.52 -14.61
C ASP A 11 14.78 -18.18 -13.12
N GLU A 12 14.93 -19.20 -12.28
CA GLU A 12 14.79 -19.08 -10.82
C GLU A 12 15.75 -18.04 -10.21
N GLN A 13 16.89 -17.77 -10.84
CA GLN A 13 17.84 -16.76 -10.37
C GLN A 13 17.29 -15.35 -10.64
N ASN A 14 16.72 -15.12 -11.82
CA ASN A 14 16.08 -13.86 -12.17
C ASN A 14 14.84 -13.56 -11.29
N ILE A 15 14.05 -14.57 -10.96
CA ILE A 15 12.89 -14.42 -10.06
C ILE A 15 13.34 -13.98 -8.66
N LYS A 16 14.45 -14.51 -8.15
CA LYS A 16 14.98 -14.14 -6.82
C LYS A 16 15.61 -12.75 -6.81
N GLU A 17 16.25 -12.34 -7.89
CA GLU A 17 16.87 -11.02 -8.02
C GLU A 17 15.83 -9.89 -8.06
N THR A 18 14.70 -10.14 -8.72
CA THR A 18 13.59 -9.19 -8.79
C THR A 18 12.63 -9.29 -7.59
N PHE A 19 12.73 -10.35 -6.78
CA PHE A 19 12.02 -10.44 -5.51
C PHE A 19 12.54 -9.35 -4.56
N HIS A 20 11.62 -8.54 -4.03
CA HIS A 20 11.95 -7.42 -3.15
C HIS A 20 13.00 -7.83 -2.11
N PRO A 21 14.13 -7.12 -2.00
CA PRO A 21 15.14 -7.45 -1.00
C PRO A 21 14.49 -7.42 0.38
N LYS A 22 14.81 -8.41 1.23
CA LYS A 22 14.31 -8.49 2.62
C LYS A 22 14.53 -7.20 3.44
N ASN A 23 15.44 -6.36 2.99
CA ASN A 23 15.91 -5.16 3.68
C ASN A 23 15.36 -3.87 3.04
N LYS A 24 14.57 -3.97 1.96
CA LYS A 24 14.02 -2.83 1.24
C LYS A 24 12.51 -2.87 1.32
N ASP A 25 11.99 -1.99 2.16
CA ASP A 25 10.57 -1.69 2.20
C ASP A 25 10.31 -0.57 1.19
N TYR A 26 10.09 -0.96 -0.08
CA TYR A 26 9.79 -0.02 -1.15
C TYR A 26 8.56 0.79 -0.76
N GLY A 27 8.74 2.08 -0.45
CA GLY A 27 7.68 2.97 0.01
C GLY A 27 7.91 3.62 1.39
N PHE A 28 8.96 3.23 2.13
CA PHE A 28 9.33 3.84 3.42
C PHE A 28 10.52 4.79 3.31
N MET A 29 10.74 5.37 2.13
CA MET A 29 11.67 6.50 2.04
C MET A 29 11.04 7.67 2.83
N ILE A 30 11.61 7.96 3.99
CA ILE A 30 11.38 9.24 4.66
C ILE A 30 12.02 10.29 3.76
N VAL A 31 11.20 10.94 2.93
CA VAL A 31 11.63 12.13 2.21
C VAL A 31 11.87 13.19 3.27
N ASP A 32 13.03 13.86 3.20
CA ASP A 32 13.39 14.98 4.08
C ASP A 32 12.59 16.22 3.65
N GLU A 33 11.26 16.09 3.69
CA GLU A 33 10.36 17.19 3.45
C GLU A 33 10.61 18.24 4.53
N PRO A 34 10.72 19.53 4.17
CA PRO A 34 10.79 20.57 5.17
C PRO A 34 9.57 20.39 6.07
N LYS A 35 9.82 20.35 7.40
CA LYS A 35 8.76 20.20 8.39
C LYS A 35 7.63 21.14 8.00
N THR A 36 6.45 20.58 7.75
CA THR A 36 5.24 21.37 7.48
C THR A 36 5.20 22.48 8.52
N PRO A 37 5.27 23.77 8.11
CA PRO A 37 5.36 24.86 9.06
C PRO A 37 4.23 24.71 10.07
N TYR A 38 4.57 24.53 11.36
CA TYR A 38 3.56 24.49 12.39
C TYR A 38 2.93 25.88 12.44
N ASN A 39 1.62 25.95 12.19
CA ASN A 39 0.85 27.12 12.53
C ASN A 39 0.74 27.14 14.06
N TYR A 40 1.55 27.96 14.71
CA TYR A 40 1.34 28.32 16.11
C TYR A 40 0.15 29.27 16.14
N ASP A 41 -1.06 28.71 16.11
CA ASP A 41 -2.23 29.48 16.51
C ASP A 41 -2.12 29.67 18.03
N THR A 42 -1.42 30.73 18.45
CA THR A 42 -1.18 31.06 19.86
C THR A 42 -2.48 31.37 20.62
N LYS A 43 -3.63 31.34 19.94
CA LYS A 43 -4.96 31.45 20.55
C LYS A 43 -5.52 30.11 21.02
N THR A 44 -4.99 28.99 20.53
CA THR A 44 -5.45 27.62 20.86
C THR A 44 -4.38 26.74 21.51
N ASP A 45 -3.13 27.23 21.66
CA ASP A 45 -2.07 26.52 22.39
C ASP A 45 -2.38 26.47 23.91
N PRO A 46 -2.59 25.29 24.51
CA PRO A 46 -2.91 25.16 25.94
C PRO A 46 -1.74 25.54 26.87
N GLY A 47 -0.58 25.94 26.34
CA GLY A 47 0.57 26.37 27.11
C GLY A 47 1.39 25.21 27.70
N GLY A 48 2.48 25.57 28.37
CA GLY A 48 3.47 24.62 28.88
C GLY A 48 2.93 23.68 29.96
N VAL A 49 3.40 22.43 29.95
CA VAL A 49 3.10 21.43 30.99
C VAL A 49 3.78 21.79 32.31
N SER A 50 3.06 21.64 33.44
CA SER A 50 3.63 21.92 34.76
C SER A 50 4.69 20.87 35.14
N ALA A 51 5.75 21.32 35.84
CA ALA A 51 6.84 20.45 36.27
C ALA A 51 6.35 19.28 37.15
N GLN A 52 5.28 19.50 37.92
CA GLN A 52 4.66 18.48 38.78
C GLN A 52 3.99 17.38 37.95
N ALA A 53 3.23 17.76 36.91
CA ALA A 53 2.59 16.81 36.01
C ALA A 53 3.63 15.99 35.21
N LEU A 54 4.78 16.59 34.89
CA LEU A 54 5.88 15.89 34.24
C LEU A 54 6.52 14.85 35.17
N ALA A 55 6.74 15.21 36.44
CA ALA A 55 7.32 14.31 37.44
C ALA A 55 6.43 13.07 37.69
N GLU A 56 5.11 13.25 37.84
CA GLU A 56 4.16 12.12 37.96
C GLU A 56 4.19 11.20 36.72
N LYS A 57 4.33 11.79 35.54
CA LYS A 57 4.36 11.03 34.28
C LYS A 57 5.64 10.21 34.13
N ILE A 58 6.78 10.71 34.61
CA ILE A 58 8.05 9.98 34.63
C ILE A 58 8.01 8.82 35.63
N GLN A 59 7.41 9.03 36.81
CA GLN A 59 7.26 7.97 37.81
C GLN A 59 6.34 6.85 37.33
N SER A 60 5.22 7.19 36.69
CA SER A 60 4.32 6.17 36.13
C SER A 60 4.94 5.39 34.97
N ALA A 61 5.79 6.03 34.14
CA ALA A 61 6.51 5.35 33.06
C ALA A 61 7.61 4.40 33.56
N THR A 62 8.21 4.66 34.72
CA THR A 62 9.30 3.82 35.28
C THR A 62 8.82 2.44 35.73
N THR A 63 7.54 2.29 36.08
CA THR A 63 6.95 1.00 36.48
C THR A 63 6.75 0.06 35.28
N MET A 64 6.80 0.56 34.06
CA MET A 64 6.64 -0.24 32.84
C MET A 64 8.02 -0.54 32.23
N GLN A 65 8.30 -1.82 31.95
CA GLN A 65 9.55 -2.20 31.27
C GLN A 65 9.62 -1.56 29.87
N PRO A 66 10.75 -0.93 29.49
CA PRO A 66 10.89 -0.33 28.17
C PRO A 66 10.81 -1.42 27.10
N SER A 67 9.96 -1.21 26.08
CA SER A 67 9.80 -2.14 24.96
C SER A 67 11.14 -2.47 24.26
N ALA A 68 12.10 -1.54 24.28
CA ALA A 68 13.44 -1.71 23.71
C ALA A 68 14.33 -2.76 24.42
N LEU A 69 13.98 -3.18 25.65
CA LEU A 69 14.69 -4.23 26.40
C LEU A 69 14.02 -5.60 26.28
N THR A 70 12.97 -5.72 25.47
CA THR A 70 12.32 -7.01 25.24
C THR A 70 13.14 -7.83 24.22
N PRO A 71 13.52 -9.09 24.54
CA PRO A 71 14.25 -9.93 23.60
C PRO A 71 13.42 -10.14 22.32
N ALA A 72 14.08 -10.22 21.17
CA ALA A 72 13.47 -10.38 19.86
C ALA A 72 12.39 -11.47 19.91
N VAL A 73 11.13 -11.03 19.88
CA VAL A 73 9.96 -11.90 20.03
C VAL A 73 9.96 -12.86 18.84
N LEU A 74 10.05 -14.16 19.13
CA LEU A 74 9.81 -15.20 18.14
C LEU A 74 8.40 -14.99 17.60
N VAL A 75 8.31 -14.70 16.30
CA VAL A 75 7.02 -14.50 15.63
C VAL A 75 6.22 -15.78 15.82
N THR A 76 5.09 -15.67 16.53
CA THR A 76 4.24 -16.83 16.80
C THR A 76 3.54 -17.26 15.51
N GLU A 77 3.15 -18.53 15.41
CA GLU A 77 2.39 -19.03 14.24
C GLU A 77 1.10 -18.21 14.02
N ASP A 78 0.49 -17.70 15.10
CA ASP A 78 -0.67 -16.81 15.03
C ASP A 78 -0.33 -15.47 14.37
N GLN A 79 0.84 -14.88 14.66
CA GLN A 79 1.31 -13.65 14.02
C GLN A 79 1.60 -13.86 12.53
N LYS A 80 2.19 -15.00 12.17
CA LYS A 80 2.43 -15.38 10.77
C LYS A 80 1.13 -15.56 9.99
N LYS A 81 0.13 -16.22 10.61
CA LYS A 81 -1.20 -16.40 10.04
C LYS A 81 -1.94 -15.06 9.87
N ALA A 82 -1.77 -14.14 10.83
CA ALA A 82 -2.32 -12.79 10.72
C ALA A 82 -1.70 -12.00 9.57
N GLU A 83 -0.39 -12.11 9.35
CA GLU A 83 0.31 -11.49 8.23
C GLU A 83 -0.17 -12.05 6.88
N GLU A 84 -0.36 -13.37 6.79
CA GLU A 84 -0.90 -14.02 5.59
C GLU A 84 -2.33 -13.57 5.27
N ALA A 85 -3.19 -13.47 6.29
CA ALA A 85 -4.54 -12.95 6.14
C ALA A 85 -4.55 -11.49 5.66
N ALA A 86 -3.67 -10.64 6.22
CA ALA A 86 -3.52 -9.26 5.78
C ALA A 86 -3.02 -9.16 4.33
N ARG A 87 -2.11 -10.05 3.91
CA ARG A 87 -1.64 -10.13 2.52
C ARG A 87 -2.77 -10.54 1.56
N ALA A 88 -3.59 -11.50 1.96
CA ALA A 88 -4.75 -11.93 1.19
C ALA A 88 -5.77 -10.79 1.00
N GLU A 89 -6.04 -10.02 2.06
CA GLU A 89 -6.95 -8.87 1.98
C GLU A 89 -6.40 -7.76 1.07
N LYS A 90 -5.11 -7.42 1.17
CA LYS A 90 -4.46 -6.47 0.25
C LYS A 90 -4.58 -6.91 -1.20
N HIS A 91 -4.40 -8.21 -1.47
CA HIS A 91 -4.55 -8.77 -2.82
C HIS A 91 -5.99 -8.63 -3.33
N ARG A 92 -6.99 -8.99 -2.52
CA ARG A 92 -8.41 -8.82 -2.86
C ARG A 92 -8.74 -7.37 -3.23
N LEU A 93 -8.29 -6.42 -2.41
CA LEU A 93 -8.53 -4.99 -2.64
C LEU A 93 -7.87 -4.49 -3.92
N PHE A 94 -6.67 -4.96 -4.24
CA PHE A 94 -5.99 -4.63 -5.49
C PHE A 94 -6.77 -5.15 -6.70
N GLU A 95 -7.26 -6.38 -6.66
CA GLU A 95 -8.06 -6.95 -7.75
C GLU A 95 -9.37 -6.20 -7.97
N GLU A 96 -10.05 -5.80 -6.89
CA GLU A 96 -11.25 -4.96 -6.97
C GLU A 96 -10.97 -3.61 -7.62
N ARG A 97 -9.88 -2.94 -7.22
CA ARG A 97 -9.45 -1.67 -7.82
C ARG A 97 -9.09 -1.84 -9.29
N ARG A 98 -8.33 -2.88 -9.64
CA ARG A 98 -7.95 -3.22 -11.01
C ARG A 98 -9.18 -3.48 -11.88
N LYS A 99 -10.15 -4.24 -11.37
CA LYS A 99 -11.44 -4.52 -12.06
C LYS A 99 -12.25 -3.24 -12.29
N LYS A 100 -12.27 -2.32 -11.32
CA LYS A 100 -12.92 -1.01 -11.49
C LYS A 100 -12.19 -0.14 -12.51
N HIS A 101 -10.85 -0.13 -12.50
CA HIS A 101 -10.02 0.67 -13.38
C HIS A 101 -10.13 0.25 -14.85
N TYR A 102 -10.07 -1.06 -15.13
CA TYR A 102 -10.13 -1.60 -16.49
C TYR A 102 -11.56 -1.97 -16.94
N ARG A 103 -12.60 -1.33 -16.40
CA ARG A 103 -13.96 -1.49 -16.91
C ARG A 103 -14.12 -0.75 -18.24
N MET A 104 -13.78 -1.43 -19.34
CA MET A 104 -13.77 -0.86 -20.68
C MET A 104 -15.17 -0.55 -21.25
N GLU A 105 -16.25 -1.20 -20.77
CA GLU A 105 -17.63 -0.96 -21.26
C GLU A 105 -18.14 0.48 -21.07
N ARG A 106 -17.49 1.31 -20.24
CA ARG A 106 -17.84 2.73 -20.11
C ARG A 106 -17.32 3.59 -21.28
N PHE A 107 -16.45 3.04 -22.13
CA PHE A 107 -15.84 3.74 -23.27
C PHE A 107 -16.25 3.15 -24.62
N GLY A 108 -17.15 2.17 -24.64
CA GLY A 108 -17.63 1.49 -25.83
C GLY A 108 -18.98 2.01 -26.32
N ALA A 109 -19.04 3.30 -26.67
CA ALA A 109 -19.92 3.88 -27.69
C ALA A 109 -19.69 5.40 -27.68
N PRO A 110 -19.02 6.00 -28.67
CA PRO A 110 -19.31 7.39 -28.98
C PRO A 110 -20.77 7.45 -29.45
N GLU A 111 -21.64 8.09 -28.67
CA GLU A 111 -22.94 8.52 -29.19
C GLU A 111 -22.70 9.70 -30.15
N ASP A 112 -22.41 9.37 -31.40
CA ASP A 112 -22.43 10.31 -32.51
C ASP A 112 -23.74 10.09 -33.28
N PRO A 113 -24.76 10.95 -33.15
CA PRO A 113 -25.91 10.96 -34.05
C PRO A 113 -25.53 11.74 -35.30
N VAL A 114 -24.91 11.08 -36.30
CA VAL A 114 -24.57 11.73 -37.56
C VAL A 114 -24.89 10.80 -38.73
N GLY A 115 -25.84 11.22 -39.56
CA GLY A 115 -26.04 10.68 -40.91
C GLY A 115 -27.21 9.71 -41.06
N ALA A 116 -28.42 10.15 -40.77
CA ALA A 116 -29.54 9.75 -41.61
C ALA A 116 -29.38 10.50 -42.93
N ASP A 117 -28.73 9.88 -43.91
CA ASP A 117 -28.89 10.26 -45.31
C ASP A 117 -29.41 9.01 -46.03
N ASP A 118 -30.66 9.13 -46.46
CA ASP A 118 -31.26 8.34 -47.52
C ASP A 118 -30.27 8.21 -48.68
N ASP A 119 -30.08 6.99 -49.18
CA ASP A 119 -29.83 6.76 -50.60
C ASP A 119 -30.46 5.40 -50.93
N ASP A 120 -31.78 5.44 -51.16
CA ASP A 120 -32.43 4.62 -52.18
C ASP A 120 -31.69 4.87 -53.51
N ASP A 121 -31.10 3.84 -54.14
CA ASP A 121 -31.07 3.69 -55.61
C ASP A 121 -30.36 2.38 -56.06
N ASP A 122 -31.13 1.57 -56.82
CA ASP A 122 -30.84 0.61 -57.90
C ASP A 122 -29.66 -0.42 -57.82
N ASP A 123 -30.02 -1.72 -57.79
CA ASP A 123 -29.89 -2.69 -58.91
C ASP A 123 -30.71 -3.98 -58.64
#